data_AF-A0AAW2MPQ1-F1
#
_entry.id   AF-A0AAW2MPQ1-F1
#
_cell.length_a   1.000
_cell.length_b   1.000
_cell.length_c   1.000
_cell.angle_alpha   90.00
_cell.angle_beta   90.00
_cell.angle_gamma   90.00
#
_symmetry.space_group_name_H-M   'P 1'
#
loop_
_entity.id
_entity.type
_entity.pdbx_description
1 polymer ?
#
loop_
_entity_poly.entity_id
_entity_poly.type
_entity_poly.pdbx_seq_one_letter_code
_entity_poly.pdbx_strand_id
1 'polypeptide(L)'
;AFSKVIRSWASKKFMTGCVILLPLAITFYITWWFIHFVDGFFSPIYSHLGIDMFGLGFVTSITFIFLVGVFMSSWVGASLLSLGEWFIRKMPLMSYIYAASKQISAAISPDQSSQAFKEVAIVRHPRIGEYAFGFITSTIILRKSSGSEELCCVYVPTNHLYLGDIFLINSKDIMRPNLSVREGIEIVISGGMSIPKIMTIMDSQFIMSPRVVTVQDEDEATKGLEGTTLQVSTGI
;
A
#
# COMPACT_ATOMS: atom_id res chain seq x y z
N ALA A 1 52.56 15.98 12.17
CA ALA A 1 51.61 14.85 12.29
C ALA A 1 50.25 15.27 12.87
N PHE A 2 50.24 15.99 13.99
CA PHE A 2 49.02 16.39 14.72
C PHE A 2 47.99 17.21 13.91
N SER A 3 48.44 18.17 13.08
CA SER A 3 47.56 19.01 12.24
C SER A 3 46.83 18.24 11.13
N LYS A 4 47.44 17.18 10.57
CA LYS A 4 46.78 16.29 9.60
C LYS A 4 45.69 15.44 10.27
N VAL A 5 45.92 15.01 11.51
CA VAL A 5 44.96 14.22 12.29
C VAL A 5 43.75 15.07 12.71
N ILE A 6 43.99 16.30 13.21
CA ILE A 6 42.92 17.26 13.53
C ILE A 6 42.07 17.60 12.30
N ARG A 7 42.70 17.84 11.15
CA ARG A 7 42.00 18.18 9.90
C ARG A 7 41.13 17.01 9.41
N SER A 8 41.61 15.77 9.53
CA SER A 8 40.84 14.58 9.17
C SER A 8 39.69 14.30 10.14
N TRP A 9 39.84 14.63 11.43
CA TRP A 9 38.78 14.43 12.43
C TRP A 9 37.67 15.48 12.26
N ALA A 10 38.04 16.75 12.07
CA ALA A 10 37.11 17.84 11.78
C ALA A 10 36.37 17.62 10.46
N SER A 11 37.05 17.19 9.39
CA SER A 11 36.40 16.92 8.09
C SER A 11 35.41 15.76 8.17
N LYS A 12 35.71 14.69 8.92
CA LYS A 12 34.78 13.57 9.11
C LYS A 12 33.52 14.01 9.86
N LYS A 13 33.66 14.80 10.93
CA LYS A 13 32.51 15.32 11.70
C LYS A 13 31.69 16.33 10.90
N PHE A 14 32.33 17.21 10.13
CA PHE A 14 31.65 18.12 9.23
C PHE A 14 30.90 17.36 8.12
N MET A 15 31.52 16.34 7.52
CA MET A 15 30.89 15.53 6.47
C MET A 15 29.69 14.75 7.02
N THR A 16 29.79 14.18 8.24
CA THR A 16 28.64 13.58 8.92
C THR A 16 27.53 14.60 9.19
N GLY A 17 27.89 15.81 9.66
CA GLY A 17 26.93 16.90 9.86
C GLY A 17 26.22 17.31 8.57
N CYS A 18 26.96 17.48 7.47
CA CYS A 18 26.39 17.75 6.15
C CYS A 18 25.47 16.62 5.67
N VAL A 19 25.87 15.35 5.82
CA VAL A 19 25.05 14.21 5.39
C VAL A 19 23.73 14.13 6.17
N ILE A 20 23.74 14.45 7.46
CA ILE A 20 22.52 14.48 8.29
C ILE A 20 21.65 15.71 7.96
N LEU A 21 22.26 16.86 7.67
CA LEU A 21 21.54 18.09 7.35
C LEU A 21 20.98 18.09 5.92
N LEU A 22 21.64 17.39 4.99
CA LEU A 22 21.27 17.33 3.59
C LEU A 22 19.80 16.94 3.35
N PRO A 23 19.25 15.86 3.93
CA PRO A 23 17.84 15.53 3.74
C PRO A 23 16.90 16.62 4.30
N LEU A 24 17.23 17.24 5.44
CA LEU A 24 16.45 18.33 6.04
C LEU A 24 16.49 19.61 5.18
N ALA A 25 17.65 19.94 4.64
CA ALA A 25 17.83 21.11 3.77
C ALA A 25 17.08 20.91 2.45
N ILE A 26 17.13 19.70 1.88
CA ILE A 26 16.41 19.36 0.64
C ILE A 26 14.90 19.44 0.86
N THR A 27 14.37 18.86 1.94
CA THR A 27 12.91 18.92 2.21
C THR A 27 12.45 20.35 2.43
N PHE A 28 13.21 21.15 3.19
CA PHE A 28 12.90 22.57 3.40
C PHE A 28 12.94 23.36 2.09
N TYR A 29 13.99 23.17 1.29
CA TYR A 29 14.13 23.84 -0.01
C TYR A 29 12.99 23.51 -0.97
N ILE A 30 12.65 22.22 -1.11
CA ILE A 30 11.55 21.79 -2.00
C ILE A 30 10.22 22.36 -1.52
N THR A 31 9.94 22.30 -0.21
CA THR A 31 8.71 22.84 0.36
C THR A 31 8.61 24.35 0.14
N TRP A 32 9.69 25.08 0.41
CA TRP A 32 9.76 26.53 0.19
C TRP A 32 9.57 26.89 -1.27
N TRP A 33 10.26 26.19 -2.17
CA TRP A 33 10.14 26.38 -3.62
C TRP A 33 8.70 26.12 -4.11
N PHE A 34 8.07 25.05 -3.63
CA PHE A 34 6.70 24.71 -4.02
C PHE A 34 5.68 25.74 -3.56
N ILE A 35 5.76 26.20 -2.30
CA ILE A 35 4.86 27.26 -1.78
C ILE A 35 5.01 28.53 -2.63
N HIS A 36 6.25 28.96 -2.90
CA HIS A 36 6.49 30.13 -3.75
C HIS A 36 5.99 29.97 -5.19
N PHE A 37 6.06 28.76 -5.75
CA PHE A 37 5.53 28.48 -7.08
C PHE A 37 4.00 28.63 -7.11
N VAL A 38 3.30 28.05 -6.12
CA VAL A 38 1.85 28.20 -6.00
C VAL A 38 1.47 29.66 -5.72
N ASP A 39 2.17 30.32 -4.81
CA ASP A 39 1.96 31.73 -4.50
C ASP A 39 2.17 32.62 -5.72
N GLY A 40 3.17 32.34 -6.55
CA GLY A 40 3.39 33.05 -7.81
C GLY A 40 2.23 32.86 -8.80
N PHE A 41 1.67 31.65 -8.89
CA PHE A 41 0.54 31.34 -9.76
C PHE A 41 -0.75 32.04 -9.30
N PHE A 42 -0.98 32.14 -7.99
CA PHE A 42 -2.17 32.76 -7.41
C PHE A 42 -2.00 34.21 -6.94
N SER A 43 -0.79 34.77 -6.99
CA SER A 43 -0.46 36.17 -6.71
C SER A 43 -1.44 37.19 -7.31
N PRO A 44 -1.83 37.09 -8.60
CA PRO A 44 -2.80 38.02 -9.18
C PRO A 44 -4.19 37.94 -8.51
N ILE A 45 -4.59 36.77 -8.02
CA ILE A 45 -5.88 36.55 -7.35
C ILE A 45 -5.84 37.11 -5.92
N TYR A 46 -4.73 36.93 -5.19
CA TYR A 46 -4.58 37.50 -3.85
C TYR A 46 -4.57 39.03 -3.85
N SER A 47 -3.90 39.64 -4.84
CA SER A 47 -3.86 41.09 -4.99
C SER A 47 -5.24 41.72 -5.22
N HIS A 48 -6.17 40.98 -5.85
CA HIS A 48 -7.54 41.42 -6.07
C HIS A 48 -8.44 41.27 -4.83
N LEU A 49 -8.09 40.34 -3.94
CA LEU A 49 -8.82 40.04 -2.70
C LEU A 49 -8.27 40.82 -1.48
N GLY A 50 -7.10 41.45 -1.59
CA GLY A 50 -6.50 42.28 -0.54
C GLY A 50 -6.03 41.50 0.69
N ILE A 51 -5.69 40.21 0.53
CA ILE A 51 -5.32 39.33 1.64
C ILE A 51 -3.79 39.13 1.63
N ASP A 52 -3.08 39.87 2.48
CA ASP A 52 -1.67 39.63 2.80
C ASP A 52 -1.55 39.06 4.21
N MET A 53 -1.71 37.74 4.33
CA MET A 53 -1.53 37.02 5.60
C MET A 53 -0.35 36.05 5.48
N PHE A 54 0.56 36.11 6.45
CA PHE A 54 1.67 35.17 6.56
C PHE A 54 1.12 33.74 6.71
N GLY A 55 1.42 32.85 5.76
CA GLY A 55 0.91 31.47 5.74
C GLY A 55 -0.23 31.19 4.76
N LEU A 56 -0.74 32.20 4.03
CA LEU A 56 -1.77 32.01 3.00
C LEU A 56 -1.31 31.01 1.94
N GLY A 57 -0.04 31.08 1.53
CA GLY A 57 0.54 30.18 0.53
C GLY A 57 0.52 28.71 0.89
N PHE A 58 0.59 28.38 2.18
CA PHE A 58 0.47 27.01 2.62
C PHE A 58 -0.97 26.49 2.48
N VAL A 59 -1.95 27.29 2.91
CA VAL A 59 -3.38 26.95 2.82
C VAL A 59 -3.82 26.82 1.36
N THR A 60 -3.35 27.72 0.51
CA THR A 60 -3.70 27.73 -0.91
C THR A 60 -3.00 26.61 -1.66
N SER A 61 -1.77 26.25 -1.30
CA SER A 61 -1.09 25.04 -1.78
C SER A 61 -1.88 23.77 -1.47
N ILE A 62 -2.37 23.61 -0.23
CA ILE A 62 -3.20 22.45 0.14
C ILE A 62 -4.49 22.43 -0.68
N THR A 63 -5.16 23.57 -0.78
CA THR A 63 -6.42 23.71 -1.53
C THR A 63 -6.20 23.43 -3.02
N PHE A 64 -5.10 23.90 -3.59
CA PHE A 64 -4.71 23.69 -4.98
C PHE A 64 -4.43 22.22 -5.26
N ILE A 65 -3.65 21.53 -4.42
CA ILE A 65 -3.38 20.10 -4.54
C ILE A 65 -4.70 19.32 -4.50
N PHE A 66 -5.60 19.66 -3.57
CA PHE A 66 -6.91 19.02 -3.47
C PHE A 66 -7.74 19.24 -4.74
N LEU A 67 -7.80 20.47 -5.25
CA LEU A 67 -8.57 20.82 -6.44
C LEU A 67 -8.02 20.11 -7.69
N VAL A 68 -6.69 20.05 -7.84
CA VAL A 68 -6.02 19.27 -8.89
C VAL A 68 -6.37 17.79 -8.76
N GLY A 69 -6.36 17.21 -7.55
CA GLY A 69 -6.75 15.82 -7.32
C GLY A 69 -8.18 15.53 -7.77
N VAL A 70 -9.13 16.40 -7.41
CA VAL A 70 -10.54 16.30 -7.84
C VAL A 70 -10.65 16.43 -9.36
N PHE A 71 -9.95 17.38 -9.96
CA PHE A 71 -9.94 17.58 -11.40
C PHE A 71 -9.37 16.37 -12.15
N MET A 72 -8.26 15.80 -11.67
CA MET A 72 -7.63 14.62 -12.26
C MET A 72 -8.48 13.36 -12.13
N SER A 73 -9.34 13.29 -11.10
CA SER A 73 -10.30 12.18 -10.92
C SER A 73 -11.49 12.25 -11.88
N SER A 74 -11.70 13.38 -12.55
CA SER A 74 -12.75 13.56 -13.55
C SER A 74 -12.35 13.02 -14.92
N TRP A 75 -13.32 12.69 -15.76
CA TRP A 75 -13.10 12.18 -17.12
C TRP A 75 -12.23 13.14 -17.96
N VAL A 76 -12.42 14.45 -17.79
CA VAL A 76 -11.62 15.47 -18.48
C VAL A 76 -10.15 15.42 -18.04
N GLY A 77 -9.91 15.28 -16.74
CA GLY A 77 -8.55 15.18 -16.19
C GLY A 77 -7.84 13.91 -16.64
N ALA A 78 -8.54 12.77 -16.61
CA ALA A 78 -8.02 11.50 -17.11
C ALA A 78 -7.66 11.57 -18.61
N SER A 79 -8.50 12.23 -19.41
CA SER A 79 -8.25 12.41 -20.85
C SER A 79 -7.04 13.32 -21.10
N LEU A 80 -6.92 14.44 -20.37
CA LEU A 80 -5.78 15.35 -20.48
C LEU A 80 -4.46 14.70 -20.07
N LEU A 81 -4.46 13.93 -18.97
CA LEU A 81 -3.31 13.14 -18.54
C LEU A 81 -2.87 12.14 -19.62
N SER A 82 -3.82 11.40 -20.20
CA SER A 82 -3.53 10.42 -21.24
C SER A 82 -2.87 11.05 -22.48
N LEU A 83 -3.29 12.26 -22.84
CA LEU A 83 -2.72 13.03 -23.95
C LEU A 83 -1.31 13.53 -23.64
N GLY A 84 -1.08 14.02 -22.42
CA GLY A 84 0.24 14.42 -21.94
C GLY A 84 1.22 13.24 -21.91
N GLU A 85 0.77 12.08 -21.44
CA GLU A 85 1.55 10.85 -21.45
C GLU A 85 1.95 10.41 -22.85
N TRP A 86 1.03 10.53 -23.81
CA TRP A 86 1.33 10.25 -25.22
C TRP A 86 2.42 11.18 -25.76
N PHE A 87 2.40 12.46 -25.39
CA PHE A 87 3.44 13.42 -25.77
C PHE A 87 4.80 13.07 -25.15
N ILE A 88 4.82 12.77 -23.84
CA ILE A 88 6.05 12.41 -23.11
C ILE A 88 6.66 11.11 -23.65
N ARG A 89 5.84 10.12 -24.00
CA ARG A 89 6.29 8.85 -24.61
C ARG A 89 6.98 9.04 -25.96
N LYS A 90 6.76 10.16 -26.64
CA LYS A 90 7.41 10.50 -27.91
C LYS A 90 8.84 11.00 -27.72
N MET A 91 9.22 11.41 -26.52
CA MET A 91 10.57 11.86 -26.18
C MET A 91 11.38 10.70 -25.55
N PRO A 92 12.40 10.16 -26.26
CA PRO A 92 13.06 8.90 -25.88
C PRO A 92 13.78 8.94 -24.52
N LEU A 93 14.18 10.11 -24.00
CA LEU A 93 14.78 10.21 -22.66
C LEU A 93 13.74 10.41 -21.56
N MET A 94 12.77 11.29 -21.78
CA MET A 94 11.75 11.63 -20.78
C MET A 94 10.78 10.48 -20.54
N SER A 95 10.54 9.63 -21.54
CA SER A 95 9.70 8.45 -21.40
C SER A 95 10.21 7.48 -20.33
N TYR A 96 11.54 7.29 -20.21
CA TYR A 96 12.12 6.39 -19.19
C TYR A 96 11.95 6.95 -17.78
N ILE A 97 12.22 8.25 -17.59
CA ILE A 97 12.12 8.91 -16.28
C ILE A 97 10.65 8.97 -15.84
N TYR A 98 9.76 9.34 -16.75
CA TYR A 98 8.32 9.38 -16.48
C TYR A 98 7.77 7.99 -16.17
N ALA A 99 8.17 6.95 -16.92
CA ALA A 99 7.74 5.59 -16.65
C ALA A 99 8.20 5.09 -15.27
N ALA A 100 9.46 5.37 -14.89
CA ALA A 100 9.98 5.00 -13.57
C ALA A 100 9.24 5.73 -12.44
N SER A 101 8.99 7.04 -12.60
CA SER A 101 8.24 7.82 -11.62
C SER A 101 6.80 7.33 -11.49
N LYS A 102 6.11 7.09 -12.62
CA LYS A 102 4.73 6.58 -12.63
C LYS A 102 4.63 5.19 -11.99
N GLN A 103 5.64 4.34 -12.18
CA GLN A 103 5.71 3.04 -11.52
C GLN A 103 5.74 3.20 -9.99
N ILE A 104 6.64 4.05 -9.48
CA ILE A 104 6.75 4.32 -8.04
C ILE A 104 5.42 4.89 -7.49
N SER A 105 4.80 5.83 -8.21
CA SER A 105 3.50 6.38 -7.85
C SER A 105 2.36 5.35 -7.86
N ALA A 106 2.39 4.39 -8.80
CA ALA A 106 1.43 3.29 -8.86
C ALA A 106 1.55 2.35 -7.66
N ALA A 107 2.79 2.03 -7.23
CA ALA A 107 3.04 1.17 -6.08
C ALA A 107 2.56 1.77 -4.74
N ILE A 108 2.50 3.10 -4.61
CA ILE A 108 2.02 3.79 -3.40
C ILE A 108 0.53 4.15 -3.46
N SER A 109 -0.12 4.02 -4.62
CA SER A 109 -1.54 4.38 -4.77
C SER A 109 -2.40 3.49 -3.86
N PRO A 110 -3.29 4.03 -3.00
CA PRO A 110 -4.12 3.24 -2.09
C PRO A 110 -4.98 2.20 -2.80
N ASP A 111 -5.43 2.51 -4.02
CA ASP A 111 -6.29 1.64 -4.83
C ASP A 111 -5.53 0.42 -5.38
N GLN A 112 -4.27 0.61 -5.81
CA GLN A 112 -3.42 -0.48 -6.31
C GLN A 112 -2.64 -1.19 -5.20
N SER A 113 -2.19 -0.49 -4.15
CA SER A 113 -1.45 -1.10 -3.04
C SER A 113 -2.35 -1.94 -2.13
N SER A 114 -3.61 -1.56 -1.89
CA SER A 114 -4.57 -2.41 -1.18
C SER A 114 -5.10 -3.58 -2.01
N GLN A 115 -5.06 -3.49 -3.34
CA GLN A 115 -5.58 -4.56 -4.22
C GLN A 115 -4.48 -5.50 -4.76
N ALA A 116 -3.25 -5.01 -4.97
CA ALA A 116 -2.18 -5.78 -5.60
C ALA A 116 -1.24 -6.48 -4.61
N PHE A 117 -1.10 -6.00 -3.37
CA PHE A 117 -0.33 -6.64 -2.31
C PHE A 117 -1.16 -6.69 -1.04
N LYS A 118 -1.82 -7.83 -0.81
CA LYS A 118 -2.74 -7.98 0.31
C LYS A 118 -1.99 -8.10 1.62
N GLU A 119 -0.92 -8.89 1.63
CA GLU A 119 -0.19 -9.28 2.84
C GLU A 119 1.28 -9.58 2.53
N VAL A 120 2.13 -9.49 3.55
CA VAL A 120 3.52 -9.97 3.49
C VAL A 120 3.53 -11.49 3.66
N ALA A 121 4.40 -12.18 2.93
CA ALA A 121 4.57 -13.62 3.02
C ALA A 121 6.05 -13.99 3.12
N ILE A 122 6.32 -15.02 3.92
CA ILE A 122 7.59 -15.74 3.93
C ILE A 122 7.31 -17.14 3.41
N VAL A 123 8.10 -17.54 2.41
CA VAL A 123 7.96 -18.83 1.75
C VAL A 123 9.27 -19.59 1.79
N ARG A 124 9.21 -20.92 1.79
CA ARG A 124 10.42 -21.75 1.74
C ARG A 124 11.05 -21.64 0.35
N HIS A 125 12.33 -21.30 0.30
CA HIS A 125 13.10 -21.29 -0.94
C HIS A 125 13.57 -22.73 -1.26
N PRO A 126 13.81 -23.10 -2.53
CA PRO A 126 14.19 -24.47 -2.94
C PRO A 126 15.30 -25.14 -2.13
N ARG A 127 16.20 -24.37 -1.50
CA ARG A 127 17.21 -24.91 -0.60
C ARG A 127 16.69 -25.01 0.83
N ILE A 128 16.93 -26.16 1.45
CA ILE A 128 16.58 -26.42 2.85
C ILE A 128 17.28 -25.38 3.75
N GLY A 129 16.48 -24.70 4.57
CA GLY A 129 16.95 -23.65 5.48
C GLY A 129 16.95 -22.23 4.89
N GLU A 130 16.63 -22.07 3.61
CA GLU A 130 16.45 -20.75 2.99
C GLU A 130 14.97 -20.35 2.95
N TYR A 131 14.72 -19.08 3.23
CA TYR A 131 13.40 -18.47 3.18
C TYR A 131 13.44 -17.27 2.24
N ALA A 132 12.39 -17.13 1.43
CA ALA A 132 12.19 -15.98 0.57
C ALA A 132 11.12 -15.06 1.17
N PHE A 133 11.40 -13.77 1.12
CA PHE A 133 10.46 -12.73 1.51
C PHE A 133 9.69 -12.26 0.28
N GLY A 134 8.37 -12.15 0.40
CA GLY A 134 7.50 -11.79 -0.70
C GLY A 134 6.19 -11.20 -0.23
N PHE A 135 5.27 -11.03 -1.18
CA PHE A 135 3.97 -10.45 -0.96
C PHE A 135 2.88 -11.32 -1.58
N ILE A 136 1.80 -11.56 -0.84
CA ILE A 136 0.60 -12.21 -1.37
C ILE A 136 -0.13 -11.17 -2.23
N THR A 137 -0.23 -11.46 -3.51
CA THR A 137 -0.86 -10.54 -4.48
C THR A 137 -2.32 -10.92 -4.72
N SER A 138 -2.59 -12.21 -4.90
CA SER A 138 -3.92 -12.74 -5.15
C SER A 138 -4.06 -14.17 -4.62
N THR A 139 -5.29 -14.63 -4.50
CA THR A 139 -5.60 -16.03 -4.21
C THR A 139 -6.41 -16.60 -5.37
N ILE A 140 -6.01 -17.78 -5.84
CA ILE A 140 -6.65 -18.48 -6.96
C ILE A 140 -7.11 -19.86 -6.50
N ILE A 141 -8.17 -20.38 -7.12
CA ILE A 141 -8.63 -21.75 -6.90
C ILE A 141 -8.23 -22.56 -8.14
N LEU A 142 -7.24 -23.43 -7.97
CA LEU A 142 -6.81 -24.35 -9.02
C LEU A 142 -7.74 -25.57 -9.03
N ARG A 143 -8.54 -25.70 -10.08
CA ARG A 143 -9.46 -26.83 -10.26
C ARG A 143 -8.75 -27.94 -11.03
N LYS A 144 -8.52 -29.07 -10.38
CA LYS A 144 -8.01 -30.31 -10.97
C LYS A 144 -9.13 -31.34 -11.06
N SER A 145 -8.99 -32.34 -11.92
CA SER A 145 -9.94 -33.47 -11.97
C SER A 145 -10.07 -34.22 -10.63
N SER A 146 -9.08 -34.10 -9.75
CA SER A 146 -9.02 -34.70 -8.41
C SER A 146 -9.54 -33.80 -7.28
N GLY A 147 -9.93 -32.55 -7.55
CA GLY A 147 -10.40 -31.60 -6.54
C GLY A 147 -9.98 -30.14 -6.81
N SER A 148 -10.46 -29.21 -5.98
CA SER A 148 -10.08 -27.80 -6.01
C SER A 148 -9.07 -27.49 -4.91
N GLU A 149 -7.94 -26.87 -5.25
CA GLU A 149 -6.92 -26.40 -4.32
C GLU A 149 -6.87 -24.87 -4.32
N GLU A 150 -6.90 -24.26 -3.13
CA GLU A 150 -6.68 -22.83 -2.97
C GLU A 150 -5.17 -22.55 -2.92
N LEU A 151 -4.68 -21.76 -3.89
CA LEU A 151 -3.30 -21.35 -4.02
C LEU A 151 -3.19 -19.83 -3.88
N CYS A 152 -2.22 -19.37 -3.11
CA CYS A 152 -1.87 -17.97 -3.04
C CYS A 152 -0.75 -17.67 -4.04
N CYS A 153 -0.90 -16.57 -4.77
CA CYS A 153 0.11 -16.00 -5.65
C CYS A 153 1.05 -15.14 -4.81
N VAL A 154 2.26 -15.66 -4.57
CA VAL A 154 3.31 -14.99 -3.82
C VAL A 154 4.31 -14.40 -4.80
N TYR A 155 4.40 -13.08 -4.81
CA TYR A 155 5.42 -12.35 -5.57
C TYR A 155 6.66 -12.16 -4.70
N VAL A 156 7.80 -12.66 -5.17
CA VAL A 156 9.10 -12.55 -4.50
C VAL A 156 9.94 -11.53 -5.29
N PRO A 157 10.04 -10.28 -4.82
CA PRO A 157 10.83 -9.26 -5.49
C PRO A 157 12.32 -9.58 -5.43
N THR A 158 13.04 -9.18 -6.46
CA THR A 158 14.51 -9.11 -6.47
C THR A 158 14.92 -7.73 -5.94
N ASN A 159 16.18 -7.31 -6.16
CA ASN A 159 16.73 -6.00 -5.83
C ASN A 159 15.94 -4.80 -6.43
N HIS A 160 15.04 -5.07 -7.38
CA HIS A 160 14.10 -4.09 -7.92
C HIS A 160 12.67 -4.57 -7.65
N LEU A 161 11.85 -3.76 -6.98
CA LEU A 161 10.49 -4.13 -6.54
C LEU A 161 9.57 -4.61 -7.67
N TYR A 162 9.84 -4.27 -8.93
CA TYR A 162 9.03 -4.65 -10.11
C TYR A 162 9.55 -5.89 -10.85
N LEU A 163 10.73 -6.40 -10.47
CA LEU A 163 11.29 -7.62 -11.02
C LEU A 163 11.30 -8.68 -9.92
N GLY A 164 10.78 -9.86 -10.23
CA GLY A 164 10.69 -10.92 -9.24
C GLY A 164 10.05 -12.17 -9.80
N ASP A 165 10.11 -13.22 -9.01
CA ASP A 165 9.47 -14.49 -9.31
C ASP A 165 8.06 -14.51 -8.74
N ILE A 166 7.19 -15.25 -9.43
CA ILE A 166 5.82 -15.49 -8.98
C ILE A 166 5.69 -16.97 -8.64
N PHE A 167 5.37 -17.27 -7.39
CA PHE A 167 5.13 -18.62 -6.91
C PHE A 167 3.66 -18.82 -6.58
N LEU A 168 3.11 -19.95 -7.01
CA LEU A 168 1.78 -20.42 -6.60
C LEU A 168 1.96 -21.45 -5.48
N ILE A 169 1.60 -21.07 -4.26
CA ILE A 169 1.89 -21.86 -3.06
C ILE A 169 0.58 -22.08 -2.30
N ASN A 170 0.42 -23.27 -1.71
CA ASN A 170 -0.74 -23.56 -0.87
C ASN A 170 -0.77 -22.61 0.33
N SER A 171 -1.94 -22.08 0.69
CA SER A 171 -2.09 -21.16 1.82
C SER A 171 -1.53 -21.72 3.13
N LYS A 172 -1.51 -23.06 3.30
CA LYS A 172 -0.96 -23.75 4.48
C LYS A 172 0.57 -23.69 4.58
N ASP A 173 1.27 -23.54 3.46
CA ASP A 173 2.73 -23.55 3.40
C ASP A 173 3.33 -22.14 3.46
N ILE A 174 2.48 -21.11 3.59
CA ILE A 174 2.88 -19.70 3.66
C ILE A 174 2.95 -19.25 5.10
N MET A 175 4.08 -18.69 5.48
CA MET A 175 4.29 -18.06 6.79
C MET A 175 3.93 -16.58 6.68
N ARG A 176 2.93 -16.13 7.45
CA ARG A 176 2.44 -14.74 7.41
C ARG A 176 3.02 -13.95 8.59
N PRO A 177 4.08 -13.13 8.41
CA PRO A 177 4.61 -12.32 9.50
C PRO A 177 3.64 -11.20 9.88
N ASN A 178 3.67 -10.78 11.14
CA ASN A 178 2.97 -9.58 11.60
C ASN A 178 3.70 -8.31 11.14
N LEU A 179 3.66 -8.05 9.84
CA LEU A 179 4.24 -6.86 9.20
C LEU A 179 3.20 -6.25 8.27
N SER A 180 3.13 -4.92 8.25
CA SER A 180 2.39 -4.20 7.24
C SER A 180 3.08 -4.32 5.87
N VAL A 181 2.30 -4.20 4.80
CA VAL A 181 2.83 -4.18 3.43
C VAL A 181 3.87 -3.06 3.25
N ARG A 182 3.68 -1.91 3.93
CA ARG A 182 4.62 -0.78 3.91
C ARG A 182 5.98 -1.14 4.50
N GLU A 183 6.00 -1.77 5.67
CA GLU A 183 7.23 -2.25 6.30
C GLU A 183 7.92 -3.31 5.43
N GLY A 184 7.14 -4.19 4.79
CA GLY A 184 7.68 -5.14 3.83
C GLY A 184 8.35 -4.48 2.62
N ILE A 185 7.74 -3.42 2.06
CA ILE A 185 8.33 -2.65 0.96
C ILE A 185 9.63 -1.97 1.42
N GLU A 186 9.66 -1.40 2.62
CA GLU A 186 10.86 -0.80 3.20
C GLU A 186 12.00 -1.81 3.35
N ILE A 187 11.69 -3.02 3.80
CA ILE A 187 12.65 -4.14 3.89
C ILE A 187 13.26 -4.44 2.52
N VAL A 188 12.44 -4.53 1.46
CA VAL A 188 12.92 -4.85 0.11
C VAL A 188 13.76 -3.72 -0.46
N ILE A 189 13.31 -2.47 -0.35
CA ILE A 189 14.04 -1.29 -0.86
C ILE A 189 15.36 -1.08 -0.12
N SER A 190 15.40 -1.36 1.19
CA SER A 190 16.62 -1.28 1.99
C SER A 190 17.58 -2.45 1.76
N GLY A 191 17.24 -3.41 0.90
CA GLY A 191 18.05 -4.62 0.68
C GLY A 191 18.14 -5.51 1.92
N GLY A 192 17.11 -5.49 2.77
CA GLY A 192 17.04 -6.27 4.01
C GLY A 192 17.61 -5.58 5.24
N MET A 193 18.14 -4.35 5.15
CA MET A 193 18.70 -3.65 6.31
C MET A 193 17.65 -3.25 7.36
N SER A 194 16.40 -3.02 6.94
CA SER A 194 15.30 -2.68 7.84
C SER A 194 14.58 -3.91 8.44
N ILE A 195 15.10 -5.15 8.27
CA ILE A 195 14.47 -6.35 8.83
C ILE A 195 14.50 -6.31 10.37
N PRO A 196 13.36 -6.49 11.06
CA PRO A 196 13.33 -6.55 12.51
C PRO A 196 14.08 -7.79 13.03
N LYS A 197 14.75 -7.64 14.18
CA LYS A 197 15.54 -8.72 14.81
C LYS A 197 14.70 -9.93 15.21
N ILE A 198 13.40 -9.73 15.48
CA ILE A 198 12.45 -10.77 15.87
C ILE A 198 11.23 -10.59 14.99
N MET A 199 10.83 -11.68 14.33
CA MET A 199 9.66 -11.71 13.47
C MET A 199 8.71 -12.78 13.99
N THR A 200 7.48 -12.39 14.32
CA THR A 200 6.44 -13.31 14.76
C THR A 200 5.58 -13.69 13.57
N ILE A 201 5.41 -14.99 13.35
CA ILE A 201 4.50 -15.53 12.34
C ILE A 201 3.13 -15.67 12.99
N MET A 202 2.09 -15.16 12.33
CA MET A 202 0.71 -15.46 12.71
C MET A 202 0.39 -16.87 12.25
N ASP A 203 0.25 -17.79 13.20
CA ASP A 203 -0.16 -19.16 12.90
C ASP A 203 -1.59 -19.16 12.33
N SER A 204 -1.74 -19.80 11.16
CA SER A 204 -2.98 -19.93 10.38
C SER A 204 -4.13 -20.64 11.12
N GLN A 205 -3.96 -21.04 12.38
CA GLN A 205 -5.02 -21.64 13.21
C GLN A 205 -6.01 -20.61 13.77
N PHE A 206 -5.72 -19.31 13.73
CA PHE A 206 -6.61 -18.28 14.27
C PHE A 206 -7.69 -17.76 13.29
N ILE A 207 -7.63 -18.12 12.00
CA ILE A 207 -8.64 -17.69 11.00
C ILE A 207 -9.79 -18.71 10.87
N MET A 208 -9.67 -19.91 11.42
CA MET A 208 -10.80 -20.84 11.60
C MET A 208 -11.41 -20.71 13.00
N SER A 209 -11.94 -19.53 13.35
CA SER A 209 -13.02 -19.52 14.33
C SER A 209 -14.29 -19.96 13.58
N PRO A 210 -14.90 -21.11 13.92
CA PRO A 210 -16.23 -21.38 13.41
C PRO A 210 -17.09 -20.25 13.95
N ARG A 211 -17.74 -19.52 13.05
CA ARG A 211 -18.88 -18.69 13.42
C ARG A 211 -19.89 -19.67 14.00
N VAL A 212 -19.82 -19.88 15.31
CA VAL A 212 -20.83 -20.56 16.09
C VAL A 212 -22.05 -19.67 15.90
N VAL A 213 -22.88 -20.05 14.94
CA VAL A 213 -24.27 -19.65 14.94
C VAL A 213 -24.82 -20.34 16.18
N THR A 214 -24.82 -19.61 17.29
CA THR A 214 -25.71 -19.88 18.41
C THR A 214 -27.11 -19.85 17.83
N VAL A 215 -27.61 -21.03 17.45
CA VAL A 215 -29.04 -21.30 17.45
C VAL A 215 -29.39 -21.32 18.93
N GLN A 216 -29.91 -20.20 19.40
CA GLN A 216 -30.54 -20.13 20.69
C GLN A 216 -31.98 -20.62 20.47
N ASP A 217 -32.23 -21.83 20.97
CA ASP A 217 -33.50 -22.42 21.39
C ASP A 217 -34.50 -21.34 21.89
N GLU A 218 -35.82 -21.45 21.86
CA GLU A 218 -36.82 -22.49 21.58
C GLU A 218 -38.18 -21.73 21.73
N ASP A 219 -39.25 -22.28 21.15
CA ASP A 219 -40.61 -22.21 21.69
C ASP A 219 -41.19 -20.88 22.21
N GLU A 220 -41.78 -20.09 21.31
CA GLU A 220 -42.91 -19.20 21.70
C GLU A 220 -43.84 -18.83 20.51
N ALA A 221 -44.40 -19.81 19.79
CA ALA A 221 -45.45 -19.49 18.79
C ALA A 221 -46.48 -20.59 18.46
N THR A 222 -46.46 -21.75 19.12
CA THR A 222 -47.47 -22.80 18.90
C THR A 222 -48.02 -23.36 20.21
N LYS A 223 -48.50 -22.46 21.08
CA LYS A 223 -49.48 -22.76 22.14
C LYS A 223 -50.57 -21.70 22.15
N GLY A 224 -51.27 -21.57 21.02
CA GLY A 224 -52.59 -20.95 20.91
C GLY A 224 -53.62 -22.05 20.68
N LEU A 225 -54.06 -22.69 21.76
CA LEU A 225 -55.16 -23.65 21.79
C LEU A 225 -56.48 -22.87 21.74
N GLU A 226 -57.11 -22.82 20.57
CA GLU A 226 -58.56 -22.89 20.41
C GLU A 226 -58.76 -23.94 19.31
N GLY A 227 -59.31 -25.13 19.55
CA GLY A 227 -60.55 -25.36 20.27
C GLY A 227 -61.65 -25.61 19.23
N THR A 228 -62.28 -26.78 19.32
CA THR A 228 -63.66 -27.05 18.85
C THR A 228 -63.84 -27.78 17.50
N THR A 229 -63.88 -29.12 17.59
CA THR A 229 -64.99 -30.00 17.14
C THR A 229 -65.15 -30.33 15.64
N LEU A 230 -64.92 -31.61 15.27
CA LEU A 230 -65.96 -32.63 14.97
C LEU A 230 -65.37 -33.84 14.22
N GLN A 231 -65.35 -34.99 14.89
CA GLN A 231 -65.58 -36.27 14.24
C GLN A 231 -67.08 -36.39 13.92
N VAL A 232 -67.41 -36.83 12.70
CA VAL A 232 -68.68 -37.48 12.39
C VAL A 232 -68.34 -38.94 12.12
N SER A 233 -68.69 -39.83 13.05
CA SER A 233 -68.75 -41.27 12.83
C SER A 233 -70.10 -41.64 12.23
N THR A 234 -70.06 -42.59 11.31
CA THR A 234 -71.19 -43.35 10.79
C THR A 234 -71.88 -44.15 11.91
N GLY A 235 -73.21 -44.23 11.87
CA GLY A 235 -73.97 -45.48 11.99
C GLY A 235 -74.29 -46.09 13.37
N ILE A 236 -75.61 -46.09 13.66
CA ILE A 236 -76.43 -46.99 14.52
C ILE A 236 -76.44 -46.67 16.02
#